data_AF-A0A176YI05-F1
#
_entry.id   AF-A0A176YI05-F1
#
_cell.length_a   1.000
_cell.length_b   1.000
_cell.length_c   1.000
_cell.angle_alpha   90.00
_cell.angle_beta   90.00
_cell.angle_gamma   90.00
#
_symmetry.space_group_name_H-M   'P 1'
#
loop_
_entity.id
_entity.type
_entity.pdbx_description
1 polymer ?
#
loop_
_entity_poly.entity_id
_entity_poly.type
_entity_poly.pdbx_seq_one_letter_code
_entity_poly.pdbx_strand_id
1 'polypeptide(L)'
;MPPGGETVVGKSFRFVSLLLASLSLLTATPLAADEIRSPSLTALRVDWRAALDQLRTEINSHPQIAGDFIFAPRRSVPRYDPRATPALVQLNAISAQFFTGIARSSIPVLLPFDAAAYLDAQRSGAPAPLALARYQADFNPVDVFDAGPAGYSASFSFEPGAGDGMPARVFARPVEVQITGSALIYDIADPAGGKGEQVKSLTALYPDLRRFIREGFVRYAFTRFGVAYVVSIQCLDSVAKPRRLACKEAYPVAERFLKALRVAGGQRMRPLMDIASDGIERPAERSADFTYRPSGDIIPNSGYRKQGGHPDVIAYAQIRFPLEKTPAFVRSQSHVKRDKMNPATAYPWRDNFCESRSFEVWQCAGGYGHQGEDIRAADCPSPGDSGERCDPRQRAVVAVRDAAVIRGIKDQAATLEVNSRTEHIRFRYMHMNPQAMNADGLLNGRIVTEGEKIGVVSNYLDHPAGTSRHLHFDIQLFTRDGWIWVSPYATLVSAYERLIQARGREVGPEIAGTPQPVAHSLPEDVIKPDQREGSSGEDN
;
A
#
# COMPACT_ATOMS: atom_id res chain seq x y z
N MET A 1 27.20 23.29 84.58
CA MET A 1 28.49 22.58 84.71
C MET A 1 28.56 21.52 83.62
N PRO A 2 29.74 21.34 83.03
CA PRO A 2 29.99 21.02 81.61
C PRO A 2 30.18 19.50 81.40
N PRO A 3 30.76 18.97 80.30
CA PRO A 3 31.15 19.53 78.98
C PRO A 3 30.49 18.73 77.81
N GLY A 4 30.60 19.03 76.52
CA GLY A 4 31.76 19.44 75.72
C GLY A 4 32.56 18.21 75.27
N GLY A 5 32.78 18.03 73.96
CA GLY A 5 33.66 16.96 73.47
C GLY A 5 33.48 16.54 72.01
N GLU A 6 34.03 17.34 71.11
CA GLU A 6 34.74 16.96 69.86
C GLU A 6 35.45 15.57 69.93
N THR A 7 35.79 14.79 68.89
CA THR A 7 35.82 14.86 67.41
C THR A 7 36.29 13.46 66.90
N VAL A 8 36.25 13.27 65.57
CA VAL A 8 37.17 12.44 64.74
C VAL A 8 36.81 10.97 64.44
N VAL A 9 36.37 10.78 63.19
CA VAL A 9 36.84 9.83 62.14
C VAL A 9 36.88 8.32 62.43
N GLY A 10 36.11 7.58 61.63
CA GLY A 10 36.35 6.16 61.35
C GLY A 10 35.46 5.66 60.21
N LYS A 11 36.08 5.34 59.07
CA LYS A 11 35.48 4.86 57.82
C LYS A 11 34.66 3.56 58.00
N SER A 12 33.73 3.35 57.04
CA SER A 12 32.97 2.14 56.65
C SER A 12 31.47 2.41 56.90
N PHE A 13 30.59 2.51 55.92
CA PHE A 13 30.27 1.50 54.91
C PHE A 13 29.73 2.17 53.64
N ARG A 14 30.38 1.91 52.49
CA ARG A 14 29.73 1.90 51.18
C ARG A 14 29.15 0.51 50.96
N PHE A 15 28.14 0.42 50.08
CA PHE A 15 27.42 -0.76 49.59
C PHE A 15 26.22 -1.19 50.43
N VAL A 16 25.03 -0.64 50.11
CA VAL A 16 23.90 -1.40 49.54
C VAL A 16 22.98 -0.39 48.82
N SER A 17 23.30 -0.06 47.58
CA SER A 17 22.38 0.57 46.62
C SER A 17 22.82 0.13 45.24
N LEU A 18 22.55 -1.12 44.86
CA LEU A 18 22.74 -1.68 43.51
C LEU A 18 22.24 -3.14 43.53
N LEU A 19 20.92 -3.36 43.63
CA LEU A 19 20.35 -4.71 43.44
C LEU A 19 18.89 -4.74 42.94
N LEU A 20 18.39 -3.62 42.39
CA LEU A 20 17.04 -3.55 41.79
C LEU A 20 17.01 -2.84 40.41
N ALA A 21 18.15 -2.81 39.71
CA ALA A 21 18.25 -2.20 38.37
C ALA A 21 18.97 -3.13 37.35
N SER A 22 18.78 -4.44 37.45
CA SER A 22 19.40 -5.39 36.54
C SER A 22 18.56 -6.66 36.33
N LEU A 23 17.29 -6.51 35.93
CA LEU A 23 16.52 -7.60 35.34
C LEU A 23 15.47 -7.05 34.36
N SER A 24 15.96 -6.26 33.40
CA SER A 24 15.30 -6.09 32.11
C SER A 24 16.27 -6.58 31.04
N LEU A 25 16.69 -7.85 31.18
CA LEU A 25 17.22 -8.60 30.06
C LEU A 25 16.03 -8.85 29.13
N LEU A 26 15.89 -8.01 28.11
CA LEU A 26 15.25 -8.41 26.87
C LEU A 26 15.93 -9.71 26.47
N THR A 27 15.26 -10.84 26.71
CA THR A 27 15.57 -12.06 25.98
C THR A 27 15.21 -11.76 24.54
N ALA A 28 16.16 -11.23 23.77
CA ALA A 28 16.14 -11.42 22.34
C ALA A 28 16.25 -12.94 22.17
N THR A 29 15.09 -13.60 22.03
CA THR A 29 15.07 -14.96 21.55
C THR A 29 15.81 -14.93 20.22
N PRO A 30 16.88 -15.73 20.04
CA PRO A 30 17.47 -15.86 18.72
C PRO A 30 16.33 -16.29 17.79
N LEU A 31 16.08 -15.52 16.73
CA LEU A 31 15.16 -15.93 15.67
C LEU A 31 15.54 -17.35 15.30
N ALA A 32 14.60 -18.28 15.37
CA ALA A 32 14.88 -19.63 14.91
C ALA A 32 15.24 -19.53 13.42
N ALA A 33 16.27 -20.25 12.97
CA ALA A 33 16.46 -20.47 11.54
C ALA A 33 15.12 -20.97 10.97
N ASP A 34 14.63 -20.33 9.90
CA ASP A 34 13.29 -20.55 9.33
C ASP A 34 12.08 -19.97 10.13
N GLU A 35 12.22 -18.86 10.86
CA GLU A 35 11.06 -18.12 11.40
C GLU A 35 10.45 -17.17 10.35
N ILE A 36 9.12 -17.22 10.17
CA ILE A 36 8.37 -16.28 9.33
C ILE A 36 7.39 -15.52 10.22
N ARG A 37 7.29 -14.19 10.04
CA ARG A 37 6.45 -13.32 10.87
C ARG A 37 5.41 -12.57 10.04
N SER A 38 4.32 -12.15 10.68
CA SER A 38 3.35 -11.22 10.11
C SER A 38 3.88 -9.77 10.18
N PRO A 39 3.40 -8.85 9.33
CA PRO A 39 3.77 -7.45 9.42
C PRO A 39 3.16 -6.78 10.65
N SER A 40 3.80 -5.71 11.12
CA SER A 40 3.17 -4.73 12.01
C SER A 40 2.42 -3.67 11.20
N LEU A 41 1.26 -3.25 11.71
CA LEU A 41 0.46 -2.18 11.13
C LEU A 41 0.05 -1.17 12.19
N THR A 42 0.11 0.11 11.83
CA THR A 42 -0.33 1.22 12.67
C THR A 42 -1.70 1.73 12.22
N ALA A 43 -2.63 1.82 13.17
CA ALA A 43 -3.97 2.37 12.99
C ALA A 43 -4.01 3.87 13.33
N LEU A 44 -4.13 4.69 12.30
CA LEU A 44 -4.22 6.14 12.42
C LEU A 44 -5.58 6.58 13.00
N ARG A 45 -5.56 7.66 13.79
CA ARG A 45 -6.76 8.21 14.43
C ARG A 45 -7.41 9.27 13.53
N VAL A 46 -8.62 8.97 13.09
CA VAL A 46 -9.40 9.84 12.19
C VAL A 46 -10.07 10.98 12.97
N ASP A 47 -9.74 12.23 12.62
CA ASP A 47 -10.40 13.44 13.13
C ASP A 47 -11.62 13.82 12.26
N TRP A 48 -12.73 13.14 12.54
CA TRP A 48 -14.02 13.45 11.91
C TRP A 48 -14.58 14.83 12.27
N ARG A 49 -14.11 15.47 13.35
CA ARG A 49 -14.57 16.83 13.70
C ARG A 49 -14.00 17.83 12.71
N ALA A 50 -12.69 17.79 12.48
CA ALA A 50 -12.03 18.65 11.50
C ALA A 50 -12.58 18.43 10.08
N ALA A 51 -12.88 17.18 9.70
CA ALA A 51 -13.50 16.87 8.41
C ALA A 51 -14.89 17.50 8.25
N LEU A 52 -15.73 17.44 9.30
CA LEU A 52 -17.06 18.04 9.29
C LEU A 52 -17.01 19.57 9.29
N ASP A 53 -16.03 20.18 9.96
CA ASP A 53 -15.84 21.64 9.96
C ASP A 53 -15.40 22.13 8.56
N GLN A 54 -14.55 21.38 7.87
CA GLN A 54 -14.21 21.65 6.47
C GLN A 54 -15.43 21.49 5.57
N LEU A 55 -16.17 20.38 5.66
CA LEU A 55 -17.39 20.16 4.88
C LEU A 55 -18.41 21.29 5.10
N ARG A 56 -18.61 21.74 6.35
CA ARG A 56 -19.48 22.86 6.67
C ARG A 56 -19.05 24.13 5.94
N THR A 57 -17.75 24.41 5.91
CA THR A 57 -17.21 25.57 5.19
C THR A 57 -17.44 25.46 3.68
N GLU A 58 -17.21 24.28 3.11
CA GLU A 58 -17.44 24.00 1.68
C GLU A 58 -18.93 24.19 1.31
N ILE A 59 -19.85 23.62 2.08
CA ILE A 59 -21.31 23.75 1.86
C ILE A 59 -21.78 25.20 2.06
N ASN A 60 -21.33 25.88 3.13
CA ASN A 60 -21.75 27.26 3.43
C ASN A 60 -21.25 28.30 2.42
N SER A 61 -20.26 27.95 1.60
CA SER A 61 -19.84 28.81 0.47
C SER A 61 -20.90 28.91 -0.63
N HIS A 62 -21.93 28.05 -0.61
CA HIS A 62 -23.07 28.06 -1.52
C HIS A 62 -24.39 28.20 -0.72
N PRO A 63 -24.84 29.44 -0.41
CA PRO A 63 -25.98 29.68 0.48
C PRO A 63 -27.31 29.03 0.05
N GLN A 64 -27.50 28.81 -1.25
CA GLN A 64 -28.74 28.23 -1.80
C GLN A 64 -28.94 26.75 -1.42
N ILE A 65 -27.85 26.02 -1.13
CA ILE A 65 -27.88 24.61 -0.74
C ILE A 65 -27.53 24.39 0.74
N ALA A 66 -27.05 25.43 1.44
CA ALA A 66 -26.57 25.31 2.81
C ALA A 66 -27.64 24.77 3.78
N GLY A 67 -28.91 25.15 3.55
CA GLY A 67 -30.05 24.66 4.34
C GLY A 67 -30.35 23.17 4.19
N ASP A 68 -29.78 22.50 3.18
CA ASP A 68 -30.01 21.08 2.94
C ASP A 68 -29.20 20.20 3.88
N PHE A 69 -28.12 20.72 4.47
CA PHE A 69 -27.20 19.94 5.28
C PHE A 69 -27.44 20.12 6.78
N ILE A 70 -27.55 19.01 7.50
CA ILE A 70 -27.74 19.01 8.95
C ILE A 70 -26.43 18.59 9.63
N PHE A 71 -25.70 19.58 10.14
CA PHE A 71 -24.43 19.36 10.85
C PHE A 71 -24.58 19.08 12.34
N ALA A 72 -25.78 19.25 12.91
CA ALA A 72 -26.04 18.91 14.30
C ALA A 72 -26.01 17.38 14.48
N PRO A 73 -25.17 16.83 15.39
CA PRO A 73 -25.09 15.40 15.59
C PRO A 73 -26.38 14.87 16.24
N ARG A 74 -26.88 13.72 15.76
CA ARG A 74 -28.03 13.05 16.38
C ARG A 74 -27.57 12.21 17.57
N ARG A 75 -27.89 12.69 18.77
CA ARG A 75 -27.53 12.02 20.04
C ARG A 75 -28.44 10.85 20.42
N SER A 76 -29.57 10.69 19.73
CA SER A 76 -30.54 9.61 19.99
C SER A 76 -30.12 8.24 19.42
N VAL A 77 -29.04 8.18 18.65
CA VAL A 77 -28.52 6.95 18.04
C VAL A 77 -27.08 6.68 18.50
N PRO A 78 -26.59 5.42 18.45
CA PRO A 78 -25.21 5.10 18.79
C PRO A 78 -24.20 5.93 17.99
N ARG A 79 -23.06 6.26 18.61
CA ARG A 79 -22.02 7.14 18.04
C ARG A 79 -21.49 6.73 16.65
N TYR A 80 -21.51 5.44 16.34
CA TYR A 80 -21.03 4.86 15.08
C TYR A 80 -22.17 4.43 14.14
N ASP A 81 -23.43 4.72 14.50
CA ASP A 81 -24.54 4.63 13.56
C ASP A 81 -24.37 5.73 12.51
N PRO A 82 -24.48 5.42 11.20
CA PRO A 82 -24.34 6.43 10.15
C PRO A 82 -25.24 7.66 10.37
N ARG A 83 -26.44 7.47 10.94
CA ARG A 83 -27.42 8.53 11.21
C ARG A 83 -26.99 9.49 12.31
N ALA A 84 -25.96 9.16 13.09
CA ALA A 84 -25.40 10.05 14.10
C ALA A 84 -24.84 11.34 13.47
N THR A 85 -24.47 11.29 12.19
CA THR A 85 -23.88 12.41 11.45
C THR A 85 -24.65 12.66 10.13
N PRO A 86 -25.82 13.31 10.18
CA PRO A 86 -26.69 13.46 9.00
C PRO A 86 -26.01 14.10 7.79
N ALA A 87 -25.17 15.12 7.99
CA ALA A 87 -24.42 15.76 6.90
C ALA A 87 -23.59 14.77 6.06
N LEU A 88 -22.98 13.74 6.67
CA LEU A 88 -22.24 12.72 5.92
C LEU A 88 -23.17 11.79 5.15
N VAL A 89 -24.33 11.45 5.71
CA VAL A 89 -25.34 10.64 5.00
C VAL A 89 -25.83 11.40 3.75
N GLN A 90 -26.07 12.70 3.90
CA GLN A 90 -26.51 13.58 2.81
C GLN A 90 -25.43 13.70 1.72
N LEU A 91 -24.18 13.95 2.13
CA LEU A 91 -23.03 13.98 1.21
C LEU A 91 -22.86 12.65 0.47
N ASN A 92 -22.88 11.53 1.19
CA ASN A 92 -22.73 10.20 0.59
C ASN A 92 -23.86 9.88 -0.40
N ALA A 93 -25.10 10.33 -0.15
CA ALA A 93 -26.21 10.14 -1.08
C ALA A 93 -26.00 10.85 -2.43
N ILE A 94 -25.29 11.98 -2.42
CA ILE A 94 -24.92 12.73 -3.62
C ILE A 94 -23.75 12.04 -4.31
N SER A 95 -22.67 11.84 -3.57
CA SER A 95 -21.41 11.32 -4.12
C SER A 95 -21.51 9.87 -4.59
N ALA A 96 -22.39 9.05 -4.02
CA ALA A 96 -22.58 7.66 -4.44
C ALA A 96 -23.10 7.51 -5.89
N GLN A 97 -23.60 8.58 -6.50
CA GLN A 97 -23.97 8.61 -7.92
C GLN A 97 -22.75 8.46 -8.85
N PHE A 98 -21.55 8.81 -8.36
CA PHE A 98 -20.30 8.80 -9.12
C PHE A 98 -19.25 7.86 -8.50
N PHE A 99 -19.26 7.73 -7.17
CA PHE A 99 -18.29 6.97 -6.40
C PHE A 99 -19.00 5.83 -5.66
N THR A 100 -19.19 4.72 -6.36
CA THR A 100 -19.97 3.58 -5.84
C THR A 100 -19.38 3.07 -4.53
N GLY A 101 -20.19 3.04 -3.48
CA GLY A 101 -19.77 2.55 -2.16
C GLY A 101 -18.89 3.52 -1.37
N ILE A 102 -18.88 4.82 -1.68
CA ILE A 102 -18.11 5.84 -0.95
C ILE A 102 -18.28 5.82 0.58
N ALA A 103 -19.48 5.44 1.06
CA ALA A 103 -19.77 5.29 2.49
C ALA A 103 -19.05 4.10 3.17
N ARG A 104 -18.42 3.20 2.40
CA ARG A 104 -17.61 2.09 2.93
C ARG A 104 -16.26 2.53 3.48
N SER A 105 -15.77 3.71 3.08
CA SER A 105 -14.56 4.29 3.63
C SER A 105 -14.74 4.68 5.10
N SER A 106 -13.85 4.21 5.97
CA SER A 106 -13.83 4.60 7.39
C SER A 106 -13.17 5.97 7.66
N ILE A 107 -12.58 6.56 6.62
CA ILE A 107 -11.91 7.86 6.62
C ILE A 107 -12.67 8.88 5.78
N PRO A 108 -12.47 10.19 5.99
CA PRO A 108 -12.93 11.22 5.07
C PRO A 108 -12.36 10.97 3.66
N VAL A 109 -13.25 10.85 2.68
CA VAL A 109 -12.84 10.68 1.29
C VAL A 109 -12.54 12.06 0.71
N LEU A 110 -11.32 12.23 0.20
CA LEU A 110 -10.84 13.48 -0.41
C LEU A 110 -10.73 13.28 -1.92
N LEU A 111 -11.57 13.94 -2.70
CA LEU A 111 -11.57 13.80 -4.16
C LEU A 111 -11.66 15.18 -4.80
N PRO A 112 -11.21 15.35 -6.05
CA PRO A 112 -11.47 16.55 -6.83
C PRO A 112 -12.95 16.55 -7.22
N PHE A 113 -13.86 16.79 -6.27
CA PHE A 113 -15.30 16.82 -6.52
C PHE A 113 -15.96 17.88 -5.65
N ASP A 114 -16.44 18.95 -6.28
CA ASP A 114 -17.15 20.03 -5.60
C ASP A 114 -18.65 19.73 -5.52
N ALA A 115 -19.03 18.99 -4.47
CA ALA A 115 -20.42 18.62 -4.22
C ALA A 115 -21.33 19.84 -4.02
N ALA A 116 -20.83 20.93 -3.43
CA ALA A 116 -21.60 22.14 -3.18
C ALA A 116 -21.97 22.83 -4.50
N ALA A 117 -20.97 23.06 -5.36
CA ALA A 117 -21.17 23.65 -6.68
C ALA A 117 -22.05 22.78 -7.59
N TYR A 118 -21.91 21.44 -7.49
CA TYR A 118 -22.75 20.50 -8.22
C TYR A 118 -24.23 20.64 -7.85
N LEU A 119 -24.55 20.65 -6.56
CA LEU A 119 -25.92 20.80 -6.08
C LEU A 119 -26.52 22.18 -6.41
N ASP A 120 -25.73 23.25 -6.25
CA ASP A 120 -26.19 24.61 -6.52
C ASP A 120 -26.59 24.79 -8.00
N ALA A 121 -25.81 24.19 -8.90
CA ALA A 121 -26.14 24.17 -10.31
C ALA A 121 -27.39 23.34 -10.63
N GLN A 122 -27.59 22.19 -9.95
CA GLN A 122 -28.82 21.41 -10.08
C GLN A 122 -30.05 22.22 -9.63
N ARG A 123 -29.96 22.96 -8.52
CA ARG A 123 -31.05 23.83 -8.04
C ARG A 123 -31.37 24.97 -9.00
N SER A 124 -30.34 25.53 -9.62
CA SER A 124 -30.48 26.64 -10.56
C SER A 124 -31.07 26.21 -11.92
N GLY A 125 -31.45 24.94 -12.09
CA GLY A 125 -32.03 24.43 -13.33
C GLY A 125 -31.04 24.49 -14.50
N ALA A 126 -29.74 24.46 -14.21
CA ALA A 126 -28.72 24.37 -15.26
C ALA A 126 -29.06 23.17 -16.17
N PRO A 127 -29.01 23.32 -17.50
CA PRO A 127 -29.39 22.25 -18.42
C PRO A 127 -28.64 20.95 -18.10
N ALA A 128 -29.31 19.82 -18.33
CA ALA A 128 -28.87 18.45 -18.01
C ALA A 128 -27.38 18.19 -18.27
N PRO A 129 -26.77 17.30 -17.47
CA PRO A 129 -25.61 17.65 -16.66
C PRO A 129 -24.57 18.45 -17.45
N LEU A 130 -24.26 19.66 -16.97
CA LEU A 130 -22.93 20.22 -17.15
C LEU A 130 -21.92 19.10 -16.89
N ALA A 131 -21.04 18.81 -17.87
CA ALA A 131 -20.17 17.64 -17.83
C ALA A 131 -19.53 17.50 -16.43
N LEU A 132 -19.68 16.32 -15.79
CA LEU A 132 -19.20 16.04 -14.43
C LEU A 132 -17.77 16.55 -14.19
N ALA A 133 -16.93 16.50 -15.23
CA ALA A 133 -15.59 17.07 -15.26
C ALA A 133 -15.49 18.50 -14.74
N ARG A 134 -16.48 19.37 -15.01
CA ARG A 134 -16.52 20.75 -14.51
C ARG A 134 -16.54 20.82 -12.97
N TYR A 135 -17.25 19.90 -12.33
CA TYR A 135 -17.29 19.77 -10.87
C TYR A 135 -16.13 18.94 -10.33
N GLN A 136 -15.37 18.33 -11.23
CA GLN A 136 -14.14 17.62 -10.93
C GLN A 136 -12.87 18.35 -11.37
N ALA A 137 -12.89 19.69 -11.40
CA ALA A 137 -11.72 20.51 -11.78
C ALA A 137 -11.09 20.13 -13.13
N ASP A 138 -11.95 19.76 -14.08
CA ASP A 138 -11.66 19.32 -15.46
C ASP A 138 -11.00 17.94 -15.57
N PHE A 139 -10.94 17.17 -14.48
CA PHE A 139 -10.61 15.75 -14.55
C PHE A 139 -11.79 14.97 -15.12
N ASN A 140 -11.50 13.91 -15.86
CA ASN A 140 -12.51 12.99 -16.36
C ASN A 140 -13.29 12.35 -15.17
N PRO A 141 -14.47 11.79 -15.43
CA PRO A 141 -15.12 10.89 -14.48
C PRO A 141 -14.13 9.84 -13.95
N VAL A 142 -14.33 9.43 -12.71
CA VAL A 142 -13.44 8.51 -12.02
C VAL A 142 -13.25 7.20 -12.82
N ASP A 143 -11.99 6.81 -13.02
CA ASP A 143 -11.63 5.59 -13.75
C ASP A 143 -11.74 4.34 -12.85
N VAL A 144 -11.37 4.51 -11.57
CA VAL A 144 -11.43 3.49 -10.51
C VAL A 144 -11.79 4.18 -9.20
N PHE A 145 -12.72 3.61 -8.45
CA PHE A 145 -12.97 3.97 -7.06
C PHE A 145 -13.27 2.70 -6.26
N ASP A 146 -12.42 2.40 -5.28
CA ASP A 146 -12.67 1.35 -4.29
C ASP A 146 -12.58 1.93 -2.89
N ALA A 147 -13.51 1.55 -2.02
CA ALA A 147 -13.58 2.03 -0.65
C ALA A 147 -13.98 0.90 0.29
N GLY A 148 -13.32 0.87 1.44
CA GLY A 148 -13.47 -0.17 2.45
C GLY A 148 -13.00 0.30 3.83
N PRO A 149 -12.98 -0.62 4.80
CA PRO A 149 -12.76 -0.24 6.19
C PRO A 149 -11.36 0.31 6.52
N ALA A 150 -10.33 0.06 5.71
CA ALA A 150 -9.01 0.68 5.89
C ALA A 150 -8.95 2.09 5.29
N GLY A 151 -9.66 2.32 4.18
CA GLY A 151 -9.69 3.61 3.51
C GLY A 151 -10.26 3.51 2.09
N TYR A 152 -9.63 4.17 1.13
CA TYR A 152 -10.06 4.12 -0.27
C TYR A 152 -8.90 4.36 -1.24
N SER A 153 -9.09 3.91 -2.47
CA SER A 153 -8.25 4.21 -3.62
C SER A 153 -9.10 4.75 -4.77
N ALA A 154 -8.59 5.75 -5.50
CA ALA A 154 -9.24 6.29 -6.67
C ALA A 154 -8.23 6.66 -7.77
N SER A 155 -8.66 6.61 -9.03
CA SER A 155 -7.87 7.11 -10.17
C SER A 155 -8.70 7.97 -11.10
N PHE A 156 -8.08 9.01 -11.63
CA PHE A 156 -8.69 9.98 -12.54
C PHE A 156 -7.76 10.26 -13.71
N SER A 157 -8.33 10.59 -14.87
CA SER A 157 -7.57 10.97 -16.05
C SER A 157 -7.70 12.47 -16.34
N PHE A 158 -6.60 13.10 -16.75
CA PHE A 158 -6.54 14.53 -17.12
C PHE A 158 -6.10 14.72 -18.57
N GLU A 159 -7.04 15.11 -19.43
CA GLU A 159 -6.83 15.25 -20.87
C GLU A 159 -5.76 16.29 -21.23
N PRO A 160 -4.99 16.09 -22.32
CA PRO A 160 -4.14 17.12 -22.89
C PRO A 160 -4.96 18.38 -23.21
N GLY A 161 -4.49 19.56 -22.78
CA GLY A 161 -5.17 20.84 -23.00
C GLY A 161 -6.36 21.13 -22.07
N ALA A 162 -6.75 20.20 -21.19
CA ALA A 162 -7.74 20.49 -20.16
C ALA A 162 -7.20 21.47 -19.10
N GLY A 163 -8.14 22.21 -18.48
CA GLY A 163 -7.90 23.12 -17.36
C GLY A 163 -7.29 24.47 -17.75
N ASP A 164 -8.03 25.54 -17.48
CA ASP A 164 -7.55 26.90 -17.71
C ASP A 164 -6.26 27.19 -16.92
N GLY A 165 -5.30 27.82 -17.60
CA GLY A 165 -4.00 28.18 -17.03
C GLY A 165 -3.02 27.02 -16.87
N MET A 166 -3.35 25.82 -17.35
CA MET A 166 -2.42 24.69 -17.33
C MET A 166 -1.29 24.87 -18.36
N PRO A 167 -0.02 24.57 -17.99
CA PRO A 167 1.07 24.57 -18.95
C PRO A 167 0.82 23.57 -20.09
N ALA A 168 1.23 23.95 -21.30
CA ALA A 168 1.27 23.01 -22.42
C ALA A 168 2.18 21.82 -22.09
N ARG A 169 1.78 20.63 -22.53
CA ARG A 169 2.51 19.38 -22.33
C ARG A 169 2.94 18.81 -23.68
N VAL A 170 4.14 18.23 -23.72
CA VAL A 170 4.62 17.43 -24.86
C VAL A 170 3.96 16.05 -24.82
N PHE A 171 3.74 15.51 -23.62
CA PHE A 171 3.05 14.23 -23.44
C PHE A 171 1.63 14.29 -24.04
N ALA A 172 1.34 13.36 -24.95
CA ALA A 172 0.16 13.44 -25.82
C ALA A 172 -1.06 12.65 -25.32
N ARG A 173 -0.96 11.94 -24.19
CA ARG A 173 -2.03 11.11 -23.63
C ARG A 173 -2.58 11.74 -22.34
N PRO A 174 -3.78 11.32 -21.91
CA PRO A 174 -4.30 11.69 -20.59
C PRO A 174 -3.29 11.31 -19.50
N VAL A 175 -3.15 12.18 -18.51
CA VAL A 175 -2.33 11.92 -17.33
C VAL A 175 -3.22 11.27 -16.27
N GLU A 176 -2.91 10.05 -15.90
CA GLU A 176 -3.58 9.35 -14.81
C GLU A 176 -3.04 9.83 -13.46
N VAL A 177 -3.95 10.23 -12.57
CA VAL A 177 -3.68 10.64 -11.21
C VAL A 177 -4.38 9.68 -10.27
N GLN A 178 -3.59 9.04 -9.41
CA GLN A 178 -4.09 8.13 -8.39
C GLN A 178 -4.08 8.84 -7.04
N ILE A 179 -5.07 8.57 -6.21
CA ILE A 179 -5.11 8.97 -4.80
C ILE A 179 -5.52 7.77 -3.96
N THR A 180 -4.77 7.52 -2.88
CA THR A 180 -5.16 6.56 -1.85
C THR A 180 -5.10 7.25 -0.50
N GLY A 181 -6.14 7.07 0.30
CA GLY A 181 -6.15 7.41 1.71
C GLY A 181 -6.30 6.15 2.54
N SER A 182 -5.55 6.04 3.65
CA SER A 182 -5.68 4.89 4.55
C SER A 182 -5.49 5.29 6.01
N ALA A 183 -6.37 4.80 6.87
CA ALA A 183 -6.18 4.81 8.32
C ALA A 183 -5.38 3.61 8.83
N LEU A 184 -4.98 2.68 7.96
CA LEU A 184 -4.14 1.54 8.30
C LEU A 184 -2.90 1.55 7.41
N ILE A 185 -1.73 1.67 8.02
CA ILE A 185 -0.45 1.72 7.30
C ILE A 185 0.44 0.56 7.75
N TYR A 186 1.23 0.03 6.82
CA TYR A 186 2.23 -1.00 7.12
C TYR A 186 3.51 -0.35 7.65
N ASP A 187 4.00 -0.88 8.77
CA ASP A 187 5.25 -0.46 9.38
C ASP A 187 6.37 -1.32 8.80
N ILE A 188 7.05 -0.80 7.78
CA ILE A 188 8.16 -1.50 7.10
C ILE A 188 9.48 -0.76 7.32
N ALA A 189 10.57 -1.52 7.40
CA ALA A 189 11.92 -0.96 7.44
C ALA A 189 12.29 -0.41 6.06
N ASP A 190 11.99 0.86 5.83
CA ASP A 190 12.20 1.52 4.56
C ASP A 190 13.25 2.64 4.67
N PRO A 191 14.50 2.43 4.19
CA PRO A 191 15.55 3.44 4.26
C PRO A 191 15.26 4.73 3.47
N ALA A 192 14.32 4.68 2.52
CA ALA A 192 13.88 5.84 1.76
C ALA A 192 12.67 6.54 2.39
N GLY A 193 12.07 5.95 3.42
CA GLY A 193 10.86 6.42 4.07
C GLY A 193 10.98 7.84 4.64
N GLY A 194 9.91 8.63 4.52
CA GLY A 194 9.79 9.96 5.14
C GLY A 194 10.58 11.08 4.42
N LYS A 195 11.33 10.77 3.36
CA LYS A 195 12.10 11.76 2.58
C LYS A 195 11.21 12.49 1.57
N GLY A 196 11.62 13.68 1.15
CA GLY A 196 10.94 14.43 0.08
C GLY A 196 11.09 15.94 0.23
N GLU A 197 10.75 16.66 -0.84
CA GLU A 197 10.79 18.12 -0.91
C GLU A 197 9.46 18.71 -0.45
N GLN A 198 9.50 19.79 0.33
CA GLN A 198 8.28 20.55 0.62
C GLN A 198 7.77 21.27 -0.63
N VAL A 199 6.43 21.30 -0.78
CA VAL A 199 5.77 22.00 -1.89
C VAL A 199 5.25 23.34 -1.39
N LYS A 200 6.08 24.38 -1.51
CA LYS A 200 5.81 25.72 -0.95
C LYS A 200 4.46 26.31 -1.36
N SER A 201 4.01 26.04 -2.59
CA SER A 201 2.72 26.52 -3.12
C SER A 201 1.50 25.93 -2.39
N LEU A 202 1.68 24.84 -1.64
CA LEU A 202 0.61 24.08 -0.99
C LEU A 202 0.76 23.98 0.53
N THR A 203 1.84 24.50 1.12
CA THR A 203 2.12 24.41 2.57
C THR A 203 0.98 24.98 3.43
N ALA A 204 0.26 26.01 2.96
CA ALA A 204 -0.88 26.56 3.69
C ALA A 204 -2.07 25.59 3.78
N LEU A 205 -2.26 24.73 2.78
CA LEU A 205 -3.32 23.72 2.73
C LEU A 205 -2.89 22.41 3.42
N TYR A 206 -1.64 22.02 3.17
CA TYR A 206 -1.04 20.77 3.60
C TYR A 206 0.38 21.02 4.14
N PRO A 207 0.53 21.36 5.44
CA PRO A 207 1.80 21.76 6.02
C PRO A 207 2.90 20.69 5.95
N ASP A 208 2.52 19.41 6.03
CA ASP A 208 3.43 18.26 6.02
C ASP A 208 3.57 17.61 4.63
N LEU A 209 3.04 18.24 3.59
CA LEU A 209 3.08 17.72 2.23
C LEU A 209 4.51 17.61 1.71
N ARG A 210 4.88 16.40 1.31
CA ARG A 210 6.16 16.08 0.68
C ARG A 210 5.97 15.57 -0.74
N ARG A 211 6.75 16.11 -1.67
CA ARG A 211 6.89 15.62 -3.04
C ARG A 211 8.19 14.83 -3.19
N PHE A 212 8.13 13.67 -3.81
CA PHE A 212 9.31 12.86 -4.14
C PHE A 212 9.03 11.96 -5.34
N ILE A 213 10.08 11.49 -6.01
CA ILE A 213 9.98 10.52 -7.10
C ILE A 213 10.41 9.17 -6.55
N ARG A 214 9.57 8.16 -6.74
CA ARG A 214 9.79 6.81 -6.23
C ARG A 214 9.02 5.75 -7.00
N GLU A 215 9.73 4.72 -7.44
CA GLU A 215 9.22 3.52 -8.11
C GLU A 215 8.50 3.84 -9.42
N GLY A 216 9.01 4.83 -10.17
CA GLY A 216 8.39 5.31 -11.41
C GLY A 216 7.15 6.19 -11.22
N PHE A 217 6.97 6.77 -10.03
CA PHE A 217 5.90 7.73 -9.73
C PHE A 217 6.46 9.00 -9.10
N VAL A 218 5.93 10.16 -9.49
CA VAL A 218 5.96 11.30 -8.59
C VAL A 218 4.84 11.13 -7.59
N ARG A 219 5.15 11.30 -6.30
CA ARG A 219 4.22 11.15 -5.19
C ARG A 219 4.18 12.40 -4.35
N TYR A 220 3.00 12.67 -3.83
CA TYR A 220 2.65 13.77 -2.96
C TYR A 220 1.99 13.19 -1.72
N ALA A 221 2.76 13.01 -0.66
CA ALA A 221 2.31 12.40 0.59
C ALA A 221 2.04 13.48 1.64
N PHE A 222 0.88 13.40 2.31
CA PHE A 222 0.46 14.38 3.32
C PHE A 222 -0.51 13.76 4.33
N THR A 223 -0.65 14.42 5.47
CA THR A 223 -1.64 14.07 6.49
C THR A 223 -2.81 15.03 6.42
N ARG A 224 -4.04 14.50 6.47
CA ARG A 224 -5.25 15.30 6.64
C ARG A 224 -6.22 14.60 7.58
N PHE A 225 -6.82 15.32 8.51
CA PHE A 225 -7.76 14.74 9.48
C PHE A 225 -7.17 13.54 10.26
N GLY A 226 -5.86 13.58 10.56
CA GLY A 226 -5.15 12.48 11.24
C GLY A 226 -4.90 11.23 10.40
N VAL A 227 -5.15 11.27 9.09
CA VAL A 227 -5.03 10.14 8.16
C VAL A 227 -3.98 10.42 7.09
N ALA A 228 -3.29 9.36 6.62
CA ALA A 228 -2.31 9.45 5.54
C ALA A 228 -2.99 9.41 4.16
N TYR A 229 -2.65 10.35 3.29
CA TYR A 229 -3.06 10.39 1.89
C TYR A 229 -1.84 10.51 0.99
N VAL A 230 -1.89 9.83 -0.15
CA VAL A 230 -0.86 9.94 -1.18
C VAL A 230 -1.51 10.10 -2.53
N VAL A 231 -1.12 11.16 -3.24
CA VAL A 231 -1.41 11.36 -4.66
C VAL A 231 -0.20 10.92 -5.46
N SER A 232 -0.39 10.07 -6.47
CA SER A 232 0.69 9.52 -7.29
C SER A 232 0.38 9.61 -8.78
N ILE A 233 1.39 9.97 -9.58
CA ILE A 233 1.31 10.01 -11.05
C ILE A 233 2.50 9.23 -11.60
N GLN A 234 2.23 8.24 -12.46
CA GLN A 234 3.29 7.47 -13.10
C GLN A 234 4.06 8.37 -14.07
N CYS A 235 5.37 8.46 -13.90
CA CYS A 235 6.22 9.30 -14.73
C CYS A 235 7.66 8.78 -14.76
N LEU A 236 8.45 9.29 -15.71
CA LEU A 236 9.90 9.09 -15.70
C LEU A 236 10.59 10.41 -15.39
N ASP A 237 11.59 10.38 -14.51
CA ASP A 237 12.45 11.54 -14.27
C ASP A 237 13.42 11.72 -15.45
N SER A 238 12.90 12.30 -16.53
CA SER A 238 13.63 12.49 -17.77
C SER A 238 13.17 13.74 -18.51
N VAL A 239 13.77 14.00 -19.67
CA VAL A 239 13.25 14.98 -20.63
C VAL A 239 11.85 14.57 -21.13
N ALA A 240 11.03 15.58 -21.41
CA ALA A 240 9.66 15.43 -21.91
C ALA A 240 9.62 14.72 -23.27
N LYS A 241 8.69 13.78 -23.47
CA LYS A 241 8.51 13.04 -24.72
C LYS A 241 7.02 12.78 -25.00
N PRO A 242 6.58 12.72 -26.27
CA PRO A 242 5.16 12.53 -26.59
C PRO A 242 4.54 11.25 -26.04
N ARG A 243 5.33 10.16 -25.96
CA ARG A 243 4.88 8.83 -25.53
C ARG A 243 5.24 8.48 -24.08
N ARG A 244 5.91 9.37 -23.35
CA ARG A 244 6.37 9.12 -21.98
C ARG A 244 6.32 10.39 -21.16
N LEU A 245 5.47 10.40 -20.13
CA LEU A 245 5.29 11.55 -19.25
C LEU A 245 6.57 11.80 -18.44
N ALA A 246 7.14 13.00 -18.56
CA ALA A 246 8.21 13.43 -17.67
C ALA A 246 7.64 13.86 -16.31
N CYS A 247 8.33 13.55 -15.21
CA CYS A 247 7.83 13.93 -13.87
C CYS A 247 7.62 15.44 -13.71
N LYS A 248 8.46 16.27 -14.35
CA LYS A 248 8.27 17.72 -14.38
C LYS A 248 6.97 18.16 -15.06
N GLU A 249 6.48 17.44 -16.07
CA GLU A 249 5.18 17.71 -16.72
C GLU A 249 4.00 17.25 -15.84
N ALA A 250 4.23 16.30 -14.93
CA ALA A 250 3.22 15.81 -14.00
C ALA A 250 2.98 16.76 -12.82
N TYR A 251 3.97 17.59 -12.43
CA TYR A 251 3.85 18.44 -11.23
C TYR A 251 2.65 19.41 -11.28
N PRO A 252 2.41 20.17 -12.38
CA PRO A 252 1.26 21.06 -12.43
C PRO A 252 -0.08 20.32 -12.36
N VAL A 253 -0.15 19.11 -12.92
CA VAL A 253 -1.36 18.26 -12.87
C VAL A 253 -1.63 17.80 -11.44
N ALA A 254 -0.61 17.33 -10.72
CA ALA A 254 -0.71 16.94 -9.32
C ALA A 254 -1.10 18.14 -8.42
N GLU A 255 -0.49 19.31 -8.62
CA GLU A 255 -0.82 20.50 -7.84
C GLU A 255 -2.26 20.99 -8.10
N ARG A 256 -2.76 20.89 -9.35
CA ARG A 256 -4.18 21.15 -9.65
C ARG A 256 -5.08 20.18 -8.90
N PHE A 257 -4.77 18.88 -8.95
CA PHE A 257 -5.52 17.83 -8.27
C PHE A 257 -5.59 18.07 -6.76
N LEU A 258 -4.45 18.35 -6.13
CA LEU A 258 -4.34 18.60 -4.69
C LEU A 258 -5.13 19.83 -4.22
N LYS A 259 -5.16 20.90 -5.04
CA LYS A 259 -5.96 22.11 -4.76
C LYS A 259 -7.46 21.88 -4.91
N ALA A 260 -7.84 20.91 -5.75
CA ALA A 260 -9.23 20.58 -6.00
C ALA A 260 -9.83 19.62 -4.96
N LEU A 261 -9.02 19.02 -4.08
CA LEU A 261 -9.51 18.06 -3.08
C LEU A 261 -10.51 18.71 -2.12
N ARG A 262 -11.71 18.12 -2.06
CA ARG A 262 -12.81 18.46 -1.15
C ARG A 262 -13.24 17.24 -0.35
N VAL A 263 -13.99 17.44 0.73
CA VAL A 263 -14.60 16.32 1.46
C VAL A 263 -15.74 15.78 0.60
N ALA A 264 -15.51 14.64 -0.05
CA ALA A 264 -16.45 14.04 -0.98
C ALA A 264 -17.32 12.95 -0.34
N GLY A 265 -16.94 12.41 0.82
CA GLY A 265 -17.75 11.41 1.52
C GLY A 265 -17.00 10.65 2.60
N GLY A 266 -17.43 9.40 2.81
CA GLY A 266 -16.92 8.50 3.84
C GLY A 266 -17.87 8.42 5.04
N GLN A 267 -17.56 7.51 5.97
CA GLN A 267 -18.42 7.26 7.12
C GLN A 267 -17.62 7.08 8.40
N ARG A 268 -18.13 7.66 9.49
CA ARG A 268 -17.61 7.42 10.82
C ARG A 268 -17.85 5.96 11.23
N MET A 269 -16.78 5.18 11.35
CA MET A 269 -16.81 3.80 11.79
C MET A 269 -16.10 3.61 13.14
N ARG A 270 -16.20 2.40 13.70
CA ARG A 270 -15.38 2.01 14.86
C ARG A 270 -13.90 2.16 14.49
N PRO A 271 -13.07 2.81 15.33
CA PRO A 271 -11.65 2.96 15.07
C PRO A 271 -10.96 1.63 14.79
N LEU A 272 -9.93 1.67 13.96
CA LEU A 272 -9.02 0.56 13.77
C LEU A 272 -8.10 0.44 15.00
N MET A 273 -7.39 -0.69 15.08
CA MET A 273 -6.44 -1.02 16.13
C MET A 273 -5.10 -1.36 15.49
N ASP A 274 -4.02 -1.02 16.20
CA ASP A 274 -2.68 -1.44 15.80
C ASP A 274 -2.60 -2.97 15.79
N ILE A 275 -1.82 -3.50 14.86
CA ILE A 275 -1.58 -4.93 14.69
C ILE A 275 -0.09 -5.16 14.93
N ALA A 276 0.23 -5.92 15.97
CA ALA A 276 1.59 -6.30 16.26
C ALA A 276 2.06 -7.42 15.32
N SER A 277 3.35 -7.39 14.97
CA SER A 277 4.01 -8.48 14.27
C SER A 277 4.13 -9.69 15.19
N ASP A 278 3.71 -10.86 14.71
CA ASP A 278 3.74 -12.14 15.43
C ASP A 278 4.30 -13.25 14.53
N GLY A 279 4.72 -14.37 15.11
CA GLY A 279 5.06 -15.57 14.35
C GLY A 279 3.83 -16.12 13.64
N ILE A 280 3.96 -16.49 12.36
CA ILE A 280 2.84 -17.08 11.64
C ILE A 280 2.70 -18.58 11.94
N GLU A 281 1.46 -19.05 12.01
CA GLU A 281 1.18 -20.48 12.06
C GLU A 281 1.59 -21.15 10.74
N ARG A 282 2.29 -22.28 10.85
CA ARG A 282 2.77 -23.09 9.73
C ARG A 282 2.42 -24.56 9.96
N PRO A 283 2.26 -25.36 8.90
CA PRO A 283 1.97 -26.79 9.07
C PRO A 283 2.99 -27.48 9.99
N ALA A 284 2.51 -28.39 10.83
CA ALA A 284 3.38 -29.13 11.76
C ALA A 284 4.20 -30.22 11.03
N GLU A 285 3.58 -30.91 10.08
CA GLU A 285 4.25 -31.94 9.27
C GLU A 285 5.27 -31.31 8.33
N ARG A 286 6.43 -31.95 8.16
CA ARG A 286 7.46 -31.51 7.21
C ARG A 286 7.28 -32.22 5.87
N SER A 287 7.38 -31.46 4.79
CA SER A 287 7.44 -32.00 3.44
C SER A 287 8.75 -32.76 3.22
N ALA A 288 8.69 -33.92 2.57
CA ALA A 288 9.87 -34.67 2.17
C ALA A 288 10.65 -33.97 1.03
N ASP A 289 9.95 -33.23 0.17
CA ASP A 289 10.49 -32.70 -1.08
C ASP A 289 10.66 -31.18 -1.09
N PHE A 290 9.72 -30.44 -0.47
CA PHE A 290 9.70 -28.99 -0.57
C PHE A 290 10.87 -28.37 0.21
N THR A 291 11.83 -27.83 -0.54
CA THR A 291 12.95 -27.05 0.01
C THR A 291 13.02 -25.68 -0.63
N TYR A 292 13.56 -24.70 0.08
CA TYR A 292 13.77 -23.33 -0.41
C TYR A 292 15.03 -22.72 0.19
N ARG A 293 15.60 -21.74 -0.50
CA ARG A 293 16.69 -20.90 0.02
C ARG A 293 16.13 -19.80 0.93
N PRO A 294 16.90 -19.27 1.90
CA PRO A 294 16.49 -18.12 2.70
C PRO A 294 16.10 -16.91 1.84
N SER A 295 15.21 -16.04 2.35
CA SER A 295 14.90 -14.77 1.67
C SER A 295 16.16 -13.92 1.49
N GLY A 296 16.26 -13.24 0.35
CA GLY A 296 17.43 -12.47 -0.05
C GLY A 296 18.56 -13.33 -0.65
N ASP A 297 18.48 -14.67 -0.62
CA ASP A 297 19.45 -15.55 -1.30
C ASP A 297 19.18 -15.60 -2.81
N ILE A 298 19.43 -14.49 -3.50
CA ILE A 298 19.36 -14.44 -4.97
C ILE A 298 20.57 -15.14 -5.61
N ILE A 299 20.48 -15.47 -6.90
CA ILE A 299 21.62 -16.06 -7.64
C ILE A 299 22.86 -15.13 -7.51
N PRO A 300 24.07 -15.65 -7.22
CA PRO A 300 25.23 -14.78 -7.02
C PRO A 300 25.51 -13.88 -8.23
N ASN A 301 25.79 -12.60 -7.97
CA ASN A 301 26.01 -11.56 -8.99
C ASN A 301 24.81 -11.32 -9.93
N SER A 302 23.60 -11.73 -9.55
CA SER A 302 22.38 -11.46 -10.32
C SER A 302 21.72 -10.13 -9.95
N GLY A 303 21.95 -9.59 -8.75
CA GLY A 303 21.37 -8.32 -8.30
C GLY A 303 21.91 -7.12 -9.07
N TYR A 304 21.18 -6.00 -9.00
CA TYR A 304 21.58 -4.76 -9.66
C TYR A 304 22.96 -4.33 -9.19
N ARG A 305 23.86 -4.01 -10.14
CA ARG A 305 25.29 -3.74 -9.86
C ARG A 305 25.98 -4.82 -9.01
N LYS A 306 25.55 -6.08 -9.15
CA LYS A 306 26.05 -7.26 -8.41
C LYS A 306 25.82 -7.21 -6.89
N GLN A 307 24.90 -6.37 -6.42
CA GLN A 307 24.51 -6.37 -5.01
C GLN A 307 23.78 -7.66 -4.63
N GLY A 308 23.71 -7.94 -3.33
CA GLY A 308 22.94 -9.06 -2.79
C GLY A 308 21.42 -8.83 -2.86
N GLY A 309 20.65 -9.82 -2.42
CA GLY A 309 19.21 -9.68 -2.28
C GLY A 309 18.80 -8.84 -1.06
N HIS A 310 17.50 -8.77 -0.82
CA HIS A 310 16.92 -8.12 0.35
C HIS A 310 16.34 -9.20 1.28
N PRO A 311 17.01 -9.52 2.41
CA PRO A 311 16.47 -10.48 3.37
C PRO A 311 15.20 -9.94 4.02
N ASP A 312 14.10 -10.67 3.86
CA ASP A 312 12.79 -10.31 4.38
C ASP A 312 12.03 -11.56 4.85
N VAL A 313 11.84 -11.65 6.16
CA VAL A 313 11.16 -12.79 6.81
C VAL A 313 9.67 -12.54 7.01
N ILE A 314 9.12 -11.46 6.44
CA ILE A 314 7.73 -11.07 6.64
C ILE A 314 6.82 -11.70 5.59
N ALA A 315 5.85 -12.48 6.05
CA ALA A 315 4.69 -12.86 5.25
C ALA A 315 3.62 -11.76 5.37
N TYR A 316 3.60 -10.84 4.41
CA TYR A 316 2.79 -9.63 4.42
C TYR A 316 1.28 -9.84 4.41
N ALA A 317 0.82 -11.01 3.98
CA ALA A 317 -0.58 -11.41 4.08
C ALA A 317 -0.70 -12.93 4.13
N GLN A 318 -1.76 -13.42 4.75
CA GLN A 318 -2.21 -14.79 4.52
C GLN A 318 -2.94 -14.83 3.19
N ILE A 319 -2.43 -15.61 2.24
CA ILE A 319 -2.99 -15.73 0.90
C ILE A 319 -3.17 -17.19 0.48
N ARG A 320 -4.09 -17.43 -0.47
CA ARG A 320 -4.05 -18.59 -1.35
C ARG A 320 -2.87 -18.45 -2.31
N PHE A 321 -2.12 -19.54 -2.54
CA PHE A 321 -1.01 -19.52 -3.50
C PHE A 321 -1.54 -19.17 -4.92
N PRO A 322 -0.86 -18.35 -5.73
CA PRO A 322 -1.43 -17.80 -6.96
C PRO A 322 -1.57 -18.78 -8.13
N LEU A 323 -0.99 -19.99 -8.05
CA LEU A 323 -1.25 -21.07 -8.99
C LEU A 323 -2.22 -22.10 -8.39
N GLU A 324 -3.17 -22.56 -9.22
CA GLU A 324 -4.20 -23.51 -8.79
C GLU A 324 -3.61 -24.85 -8.33
N LYS A 325 -2.74 -25.44 -9.15
CA LYS A 325 -2.19 -26.79 -8.95
C LYS A 325 -0.70 -26.76 -8.59
N THR A 326 -0.30 -27.68 -7.72
CA THR A 326 1.10 -28.03 -7.43
C THR A 326 1.61 -29.08 -8.43
N PRO A 327 2.94 -29.27 -8.59
CA PRO A 327 4.00 -28.44 -8.03
C PRO A 327 4.15 -27.08 -8.74
N ALA A 328 4.75 -26.13 -8.02
CA ALA A 328 5.12 -24.80 -8.51
C ALA A 328 6.56 -24.46 -8.11
N PHE A 329 7.18 -23.54 -8.84
CA PHE A 329 8.60 -23.22 -8.71
C PHE A 329 8.83 -21.70 -8.71
N VAL A 330 9.24 -21.16 -7.56
CA VAL A 330 9.69 -19.77 -7.43
C VAL A 330 11.18 -19.70 -7.72
N ARG A 331 11.53 -19.18 -8.90
CA ARG A 331 12.90 -19.12 -9.42
C ARG A 331 13.05 -18.05 -10.49
N SER A 332 14.25 -17.49 -10.55
CA SER A 332 14.68 -16.55 -11.59
C SER A 332 14.22 -16.92 -13.00
N GLN A 333 13.61 -15.99 -13.72
CA GLN A 333 13.41 -16.11 -15.16
C GLN A 333 14.69 -15.82 -15.98
N SER A 334 15.49 -14.85 -15.55
CA SER A 334 16.58 -14.27 -16.36
C SER A 334 17.95 -14.94 -16.15
N HIS A 335 18.19 -15.51 -14.97
CA HIS A 335 19.51 -15.98 -14.56
C HIS A 335 19.62 -17.51 -14.43
N VAL A 336 18.61 -18.26 -14.88
CA VAL A 336 18.58 -19.75 -14.87
C VAL A 336 19.87 -20.37 -15.39
N LYS A 337 20.42 -19.86 -16.50
CA LYS A 337 21.67 -20.40 -17.11
C LYS A 337 22.90 -20.26 -16.21
N ARG A 338 22.87 -19.35 -15.24
CA ARG A 338 23.95 -19.16 -14.24
C ARG A 338 23.78 -20.09 -13.04
N ASP A 339 22.57 -20.58 -12.78
CA ASP A 339 22.29 -21.62 -11.80
C ASP A 339 22.53 -23.02 -12.42
N LYS A 340 23.79 -23.32 -12.71
CA LYS A 340 24.20 -24.59 -13.37
C LYS A 340 23.88 -25.85 -12.56
N MET A 341 23.46 -25.70 -11.30
CA MET A 341 23.25 -26.81 -10.37
C MET A 341 21.81 -27.32 -10.34
N ASN A 342 20.81 -26.56 -10.83
CA ASN A 342 19.41 -26.97 -10.73
C ASN A 342 18.56 -26.47 -11.93
N PRO A 343 17.63 -27.29 -12.45
CA PRO A 343 16.72 -26.85 -13.50
C PRO A 343 15.71 -25.81 -12.98
N ALA A 344 15.06 -25.09 -13.90
CA ALA A 344 14.09 -24.03 -13.58
C ALA A 344 12.81 -24.54 -12.88
N THR A 345 12.54 -25.84 -12.96
CA THR A 345 11.39 -26.54 -12.37
C THR A 345 11.85 -27.53 -11.30
N ALA A 346 12.70 -27.07 -10.37
CA ALA A 346 13.18 -27.88 -9.26
C ALA A 346 13.27 -27.11 -7.93
N TYR A 347 13.27 -27.88 -6.85
CA TYR A 347 13.69 -27.41 -5.55
C TYR A 347 15.23 -27.40 -5.41
N PRO A 348 15.80 -26.56 -4.54
CA PRO A 348 15.11 -25.60 -3.68
C PRO A 348 14.55 -24.40 -4.47
N TRP A 349 13.46 -23.79 -4.01
CA TRP A 349 13.08 -22.44 -4.48
C TRP A 349 14.17 -21.43 -4.16
N ARG A 350 14.19 -20.33 -4.92
CA ARG A 350 15.17 -19.27 -4.73
C ARG A 350 14.57 -17.90 -5.04
N ASP A 351 14.71 -16.99 -4.09
CA ASP A 351 14.29 -15.59 -4.18
C ASP A 351 14.86 -14.95 -5.46
N ASN A 352 14.03 -14.15 -6.14
CA ASN A 352 14.45 -13.37 -7.29
C ASN A 352 13.99 -11.89 -7.25
N PHE A 353 13.47 -11.40 -6.12
CA PHE A 353 12.93 -10.05 -5.97
C PHE A 353 13.92 -8.92 -6.27
N CYS A 354 15.19 -9.09 -5.91
CA CYS A 354 16.24 -8.08 -6.15
C CYS A 354 17.16 -8.40 -7.33
N GLU A 355 16.78 -9.34 -8.19
CA GLU A 355 17.54 -9.57 -9.42
C GLU A 355 17.55 -8.34 -10.33
N SER A 356 18.66 -8.14 -11.03
CA SER A 356 18.88 -6.97 -11.88
C SER A 356 17.79 -6.85 -12.95
N ARG A 357 17.05 -5.75 -12.87
CA ARG A 357 16.18 -5.21 -13.93
C ARG A 357 16.32 -3.70 -13.93
N SER A 358 15.72 -3.06 -14.94
CA SER A 358 15.65 -1.60 -15.06
C SER A 358 14.44 -1.01 -14.32
N PHE A 359 13.95 -1.66 -13.27
CA PHE A 359 12.82 -1.20 -12.47
C PHE A 359 13.30 -0.73 -11.11
N GLU A 360 12.77 0.40 -10.66
CA GLU A 360 13.04 0.94 -9.34
C GLU A 360 12.35 0.08 -8.27
N VAL A 361 13.13 -0.41 -7.31
CA VAL A 361 12.72 -1.20 -6.15
C VAL A 361 13.54 -0.73 -4.97
N TRP A 362 12.98 0.17 -4.16
CA TRP A 362 13.78 0.85 -3.14
C TRP A 362 14.08 -0.01 -1.91
N GLN A 363 13.42 -1.16 -1.76
CA GLN A 363 13.78 -2.21 -0.82
C GLN A 363 15.11 -2.90 -1.20
N CYS A 364 15.45 -2.94 -2.49
CA CYS A 364 16.67 -3.59 -2.96
C CYS A 364 17.89 -2.68 -2.82
N ALA A 365 19.04 -3.29 -2.54
CA ALA A 365 20.32 -2.59 -2.51
C ALA A 365 20.59 -1.89 -3.86
N GLY A 366 20.79 -0.57 -3.81
CA GLY A 366 20.98 0.26 -5.01
C GLY A 366 19.69 0.76 -5.67
N GLY A 367 18.51 0.42 -5.13
CA GLY A 367 17.22 1.00 -5.51
C GLY A 367 16.60 0.43 -6.79
N TYR A 368 17.17 -0.63 -7.37
CA TYR A 368 16.67 -1.29 -8.56
C TYR A 368 16.61 -2.80 -8.36
N GLY A 369 15.61 -3.45 -8.94
CA GLY A 369 15.36 -4.87 -8.75
C GLY A 369 14.22 -5.38 -9.63
N HIS A 370 13.77 -6.59 -9.34
CA HIS A 370 12.85 -7.35 -10.14
C HIS A 370 11.37 -7.14 -9.78
N GLN A 371 11.02 -6.28 -8.81
CA GLN A 371 9.64 -5.85 -8.48
C GLN A 371 8.63 -6.95 -8.08
N GLY A 372 9.06 -8.19 -7.88
CA GLY A 372 8.19 -9.31 -7.53
C GLY A 372 8.90 -10.65 -7.63
N GLU A 373 8.13 -11.72 -7.73
CA GLU A 373 8.63 -13.10 -7.84
C GLU A 373 8.13 -13.78 -9.12
N ASP A 374 9.04 -14.44 -9.82
CA ASP A 374 8.69 -15.31 -10.95
C ASP A 374 8.29 -16.70 -10.47
N ILE A 375 7.11 -17.14 -10.89
CA ILE A 375 6.51 -18.43 -10.53
C ILE A 375 6.27 -19.25 -11.79
N ARG A 376 6.83 -20.46 -11.83
CA ARG A 376 6.60 -21.44 -12.91
C ARG A 376 5.70 -22.56 -12.41
N ALA A 377 4.76 -22.97 -13.24
CA ALA A 377 4.07 -24.24 -13.06
C ALA A 377 5.00 -25.39 -13.42
N ALA A 378 4.75 -26.57 -12.85
CA ALA A 378 5.43 -27.79 -13.27
C ALA A 378 5.21 -28.12 -14.74
N ASP A 379 6.22 -28.75 -15.32
CA ASP A 379 6.14 -29.28 -16.68
C ASP A 379 5.08 -30.39 -16.73
N CYS A 380 4.32 -30.44 -17.82
CA CYS A 380 3.35 -31.50 -18.02
C CYS A 380 4.05 -32.83 -18.31
N PRO A 381 3.59 -33.96 -17.74
CA PRO A 381 4.10 -35.28 -18.09
C PRO A 381 4.02 -35.55 -19.60
N SER A 382 4.93 -36.36 -20.12
CA SER A 382 4.90 -36.77 -21.52
C SER A 382 3.57 -37.46 -21.87
N PRO A 383 3.03 -37.33 -23.10
CA PRO A 383 1.68 -37.79 -23.48
C PRO A 383 1.37 -39.31 -23.41
N GLY A 384 2.16 -40.12 -22.69
CA GLY A 384 2.00 -41.57 -22.52
C GLY A 384 1.84 -42.06 -21.08
N ASP A 385 2.05 -41.20 -20.08
CA ASP A 385 1.80 -41.54 -18.68
C ASP A 385 0.34 -41.23 -18.33
N SER A 386 -0.40 -42.24 -17.88
CA SER A 386 -1.84 -42.22 -17.64
C SER A 386 -2.26 -41.28 -16.50
N GLY A 387 -2.35 -39.99 -16.80
CA GLY A 387 -2.88 -38.95 -15.92
C GLY A 387 -3.72 -37.91 -16.66
N GLU A 388 -4.48 -37.13 -15.91
CA GLU A 388 -5.29 -35.98 -16.33
C GLU A 388 -4.58 -35.16 -17.44
N ARG A 389 -5.28 -34.84 -18.54
CA ARG A 389 -4.71 -34.14 -19.70
C ARG A 389 -4.08 -32.80 -19.26
N CYS A 390 -2.76 -32.78 -19.14
CA CYS A 390 -2.01 -31.60 -18.73
C CYS A 390 -1.62 -30.78 -19.97
N ASP A 391 -2.19 -29.58 -20.11
CA ASP A 391 -1.74 -28.61 -21.11
C ASP A 391 -0.89 -27.52 -20.43
N PRO A 392 0.40 -27.38 -20.78
CA PRO A 392 1.28 -26.34 -20.21
C PRO A 392 0.80 -24.92 -20.55
N ARG A 393 -0.16 -24.79 -21.49
CA ARG A 393 -0.81 -23.53 -21.85
C ARG A 393 -2.09 -23.21 -21.10
N GLN A 394 -2.58 -24.13 -20.29
CA GLN A 394 -3.83 -23.96 -19.53
C GLN A 394 -3.61 -24.01 -18.01
N ARG A 395 -2.38 -23.73 -17.55
CA ARG A 395 -2.05 -23.68 -16.11
C ARG A 395 -2.74 -22.47 -15.48
N ALA A 396 -3.75 -22.71 -14.66
CA ALA A 396 -4.59 -21.67 -14.10
C ALA A 396 -3.85 -20.80 -13.07
N VAL A 397 -4.11 -19.49 -13.16
CA VAL A 397 -3.75 -18.48 -12.16
C VAL A 397 -5.04 -18.11 -11.42
N VAL A 398 -4.98 -18.08 -10.10
CA VAL A 398 -6.14 -17.85 -9.24
C VAL A 398 -5.96 -16.59 -8.39
N ALA A 399 -7.07 -15.96 -8.04
CA ALA A 399 -7.10 -14.86 -7.10
C ALA A 399 -6.61 -15.34 -5.73
N VAL A 400 -5.62 -14.64 -5.18
CA VAL A 400 -4.98 -14.99 -3.92
C VAL A 400 -5.82 -14.64 -2.69
N ARG A 401 -6.85 -13.79 -2.86
CA ARG A 401 -7.78 -13.28 -1.84
C ARG A 401 -9.09 -12.82 -2.49
N ASP A 402 -10.14 -12.70 -1.67
CA ASP A 402 -11.31 -11.87 -1.97
C ASP A 402 -10.85 -10.42 -2.15
N ALA A 403 -11.11 -9.81 -3.30
CA ALA A 403 -10.54 -8.50 -3.63
C ALA A 403 -11.31 -7.78 -4.75
N ALA A 404 -11.15 -6.46 -4.79
CA ALA A 404 -11.55 -5.65 -5.93
C ALA A 404 -10.46 -5.67 -7.02
N VAL A 405 -10.87 -5.84 -8.27
CA VAL A 405 -9.97 -5.78 -9.43
C VAL A 405 -9.71 -4.32 -9.81
N ILE A 406 -8.44 -3.98 -9.95
CA ILE A 406 -7.94 -2.73 -10.53
C ILE A 406 -7.19 -3.10 -11.81
N ARG A 407 -7.86 -2.88 -12.94
CA ARG A 407 -7.35 -3.13 -14.28
C ARG A 407 -8.20 -2.40 -15.34
N GLY A 408 -7.59 -1.46 -16.05
CA GLY A 408 -8.14 -0.88 -17.27
C GLY A 408 -8.03 -1.83 -18.46
N ILE A 409 -8.85 -1.61 -19.50
CA ILE A 409 -8.90 -2.49 -20.69
C ILE A 409 -7.57 -2.59 -21.47
N LYS A 410 -6.70 -1.59 -21.32
CA LYS A 410 -5.37 -1.51 -21.97
C LYS A 410 -4.25 -2.01 -21.08
N ASP A 411 -4.53 -2.34 -19.82
CA ASP A 411 -3.51 -2.75 -18.87
C ASP A 411 -3.12 -4.21 -19.07
N GLN A 412 -1.82 -4.46 -19.03
CA GLN A 412 -1.27 -5.80 -19.19
C GLN A 412 -1.28 -6.61 -17.89
N ALA A 413 -1.25 -5.92 -16.75
CA ALA A 413 -1.29 -6.53 -15.44
C ALA A 413 -2.70 -6.45 -14.85
N ALA A 414 -3.04 -7.38 -13.98
CA ALA A 414 -4.20 -7.28 -13.11
C ALA A 414 -3.72 -7.00 -11.68
N THR A 415 -4.29 -5.99 -11.02
CA THR A 415 -4.05 -5.74 -9.60
C THR A 415 -5.30 -6.08 -8.82
N LEU A 416 -5.15 -6.82 -7.73
CA LEU A 416 -6.21 -7.07 -6.76
C LEU A 416 -5.95 -6.21 -5.52
N GLU A 417 -6.92 -5.41 -5.12
CA GLU A 417 -6.87 -4.59 -3.90
C GLU A 417 -7.74 -5.21 -2.81
N VAL A 418 -7.12 -5.50 -1.67
CA VAL A 418 -7.80 -5.89 -0.44
C VAL A 418 -7.85 -4.67 0.46
N ASN A 419 -9.07 -4.26 0.82
CA ASN A 419 -9.34 -3.11 1.69
C ASN A 419 -10.28 -3.56 2.81
N SER A 420 -9.70 -3.95 3.94
CA SER A 420 -10.40 -4.58 5.07
C SER A 420 -10.13 -3.82 6.37
N ARG A 421 -10.61 -4.33 7.52
CA ARG A 421 -10.28 -3.72 8.83
C ARG A 421 -8.85 -4.00 9.28
N THR A 422 -8.16 -4.93 8.62
CA THR A 422 -6.84 -5.44 9.04
C THR A 422 -5.79 -5.36 7.95
N GLU A 423 -6.17 -5.04 6.72
CA GLU A 423 -5.27 -5.02 5.56
C GLU A 423 -5.68 -3.91 4.58
N HIS A 424 -4.67 -3.27 3.97
CA HIS A 424 -4.83 -2.39 2.81
C HIS A 424 -3.66 -2.67 1.86
N ILE A 425 -3.81 -3.69 1.04
CA ILE A 425 -2.73 -4.38 0.33
C ILE A 425 -3.13 -4.67 -1.11
N ARG A 426 -2.14 -4.65 -2.02
CA ARG A 426 -2.33 -4.98 -3.43
C ARG A 426 -1.50 -6.17 -3.86
N PHE A 427 -2.06 -6.98 -4.74
CA PHE A 427 -1.40 -8.09 -5.41
C PHE A 427 -1.43 -7.88 -6.92
N ARG A 428 -0.28 -7.84 -7.58
CA ARG A 428 -0.22 -7.66 -9.04
C ARG A 428 0.18 -8.96 -9.73
N TYR A 429 -0.53 -9.27 -10.81
CA TYR A 429 -0.30 -10.44 -11.66
C TYR A 429 0.08 -9.96 -13.05
N MET A 430 1.24 -10.39 -13.53
CA MET A 430 1.73 -10.02 -14.86
C MET A 430 1.89 -11.24 -15.77
N HIS A 431 2.12 -10.95 -17.06
CA HIS A 431 2.38 -11.90 -18.13
C HIS A 431 1.21 -12.81 -18.56
N MET A 432 0.06 -12.70 -17.91
CA MET A 432 -1.21 -13.23 -18.42
C MET A 432 -1.62 -12.53 -19.73
N ASN A 433 -2.49 -13.15 -20.52
CA ASN A 433 -2.96 -12.57 -21.80
C ASN A 433 -4.02 -11.48 -21.55
N PRO A 434 -3.76 -10.20 -21.90
CA PRO A 434 -4.71 -9.11 -21.62
C PRO A 434 -6.01 -9.19 -22.40
N GLN A 435 -5.99 -9.75 -23.62
CA GLN A 435 -7.21 -9.95 -24.42
C GLN A 435 -8.10 -11.02 -23.78
N ALA A 436 -7.52 -12.10 -23.24
CA ALA A 436 -8.26 -13.11 -22.51
C ALA A 436 -8.85 -12.54 -21.22
N MET A 437 -8.06 -11.80 -20.43
CA MET A 437 -8.56 -11.12 -19.22
C MET A 437 -9.71 -10.15 -19.51
N ASN A 438 -9.65 -9.43 -20.63
CA ASN A 438 -10.76 -8.56 -21.08
C ASN A 438 -12.02 -9.37 -21.42
N ALA A 439 -11.86 -10.48 -22.15
CA ALA A 439 -12.98 -11.36 -22.50
C ALA A 439 -13.63 -11.99 -21.26
N ASP A 440 -12.83 -12.29 -20.24
CA ASP A 440 -13.27 -12.83 -18.96
C ASP A 440 -13.84 -11.75 -18.01
N GLY A 441 -13.88 -10.48 -18.43
CA GLY A 441 -14.40 -9.37 -17.62
C GLY A 441 -13.54 -9.02 -16.41
N LEU A 442 -12.24 -9.34 -16.41
CA LEU A 442 -11.32 -8.98 -15.33
C LEU A 442 -10.91 -7.50 -15.47
N LEU A 443 -11.83 -6.62 -15.10
CA LEU A 443 -11.75 -5.16 -15.26
C LEU A 443 -12.08 -4.43 -13.94
N ASN A 444 -11.77 -3.13 -13.90
CA ASN A 444 -12.03 -2.22 -12.79
C ASN A 444 -13.37 -2.47 -12.08
N GLY A 445 -13.32 -2.64 -10.75
CA GLY A 445 -14.48 -2.74 -9.87
C GLY A 445 -15.12 -4.13 -9.78
N ARG A 446 -14.70 -5.11 -10.59
CA ARG A 446 -15.11 -6.51 -10.39
C ARG A 446 -14.60 -7.00 -9.04
N ILE A 447 -15.47 -7.65 -8.28
CA ILE A 447 -15.07 -8.40 -7.09
C ILE A 447 -14.77 -9.84 -7.49
N VAL A 448 -13.62 -10.36 -7.08
CA VAL A 448 -13.23 -11.76 -7.24
C VAL A 448 -13.17 -12.43 -5.87
N THR A 449 -13.37 -13.74 -5.83
CA THR A 449 -13.22 -14.55 -4.60
C THR A 449 -11.87 -15.27 -4.56
N GLU A 450 -11.33 -15.50 -3.37
CA GLU A 450 -10.13 -16.32 -3.18
C GLU A 450 -10.27 -17.68 -3.88
N GLY A 451 -9.25 -18.05 -4.68
CA GLY A 451 -9.23 -19.28 -5.46
C GLY A 451 -9.94 -19.20 -6.82
N GLU A 452 -10.64 -18.10 -7.13
CA GLU A 452 -11.26 -17.90 -8.44
C GLU A 452 -10.21 -17.83 -9.55
N LYS A 453 -10.41 -18.55 -10.66
CA LYS A 453 -9.52 -18.45 -11.82
C LYS A 453 -9.64 -17.07 -12.47
N ILE A 454 -8.54 -16.33 -12.46
CA ILE A 454 -8.43 -14.97 -13.05
C ILE A 454 -7.56 -14.94 -14.31
N GLY A 455 -6.98 -16.08 -14.68
CA GLY A 455 -6.25 -16.21 -15.94
C GLY A 455 -5.44 -17.49 -16.02
N VAL A 456 -4.41 -17.46 -16.85
CA VAL A 456 -3.50 -18.59 -17.08
C VAL A 456 -2.06 -18.10 -17.17
N VAL A 457 -1.13 -18.96 -16.74
CA VAL A 457 0.30 -18.74 -16.92
C VAL A 457 0.61 -18.58 -18.41
N SER A 458 1.22 -17.45 -18.77
CA SER A 458 1.45 -17.08 -20.15
C SER A 458 2.81 -16.38 -20.28
N ASN A 459 3.05 -15.71 -21.39
CA ASN A 459 4.33 -15.10 -21.76
C ASN A 459 4.15 -13.75 -22.44
N TYR A 460 3.10 -13.02 -22.09
CA TYR A 460 2.79 -11.72 -22.65
C TYR A 460 3.70 -10.64 -22.04
N LEU A 461 4.32 -9.81 -22.87
CA LEU A 461 4.98 -8.59 -22.45
C LEU A 461 4.99 -7.64 -23.65
N ASP A 462 4.17 -6.60 -23.60
CA ASP A 462 3.85 -5.68 -24.72
C ASP A 462 3.15 -6.34 -25.93
N HIS A 463 3.60 -7.52 -26.33
CA HIS A 463 3.02 -8.38 -27.34
C HIS A 463 3.04 -9.85 -26.88
N PRO A 464 2.30 -10.75 -27.56
CA PRO A 464 2.40 -12.18 -27.32
C PRO A 464 3.84 -12.69 -27.48
N ALA A 465 4.27 -13.58 -26.58
CA ALA A 465 5.64 -14.09 -26.54
C ALA A 465 6.76 -13.03 -26.37
N GLY A 466 6.45 -11.89 -25.76
CA GLY A 466 7.46 -10.88 -25.38
C GLY A 466 8.37 -11.30 -24.23
N THR A 467 8.02 -12.36 -23.48
CA THR A 467 8.85 -12.93 -22.42
C THR A 467 8.80 -14.47 -22.43
N SER A 468 9.41 -15.12 -21.43
CA SER A 468 9.25 -16.57 -21.22
C SER A 468 7.94 -16.90 -20.50
N ARG A 469 7.52 -18.17 -20.50
CA ARG A 469 6.27 -18.58 -19.84
C ARG A 469 6.43 -18.69 -18.33
N HIS A 470 5.76 -17.80 -17.59
CA HIS A 470 5.74 -17.76 -16.12
C HIS A 470 4.63 -16.79 -15.67
N LEU A 471 4.27 -16.88 -14.40
CA LEU A 471 3.56 -15.81 -13.71
C LEU A 471 4.60 -14.92 -13.03
N HIS A 472 4.45 -13.61 -13.14
CA HIS A 472 5.19 -12.66 -12.30
C HIS A 472 4.20 -12.06 -11.30
N PHE A 473 4.51 -12.17 -10.02
CA PHE A 473 3.60 -11.91 -8.92
C PHE A 473 4.22 -10.94 -7.91
N ASP A 474 3.49 -9.88 -7.59
CA ASP A 474 4.01 -8.76 -6.80
C ASP A 474 3.09 -8.44 -5.63
N ILE A 475 3.66 -7.84 -4.58
CA ILE A 475 2.93 -7.30 -3.44
C ILE A 475 3.25 -5.81 -3.29
N GLN A 476 2.21 -4.99 -3.08
CA GLN A 476 2.38 -3.61 -2.61
C GLN A 476 1.66 -3.37 -1.30
N LEU A 477 2.33 -2.64 -0.41
CA LEU A 477 1.79 -2.21 0.88
C LEU A 477 1.57 -0.70 0.87
N PHE A 478 0.49 -0.24 1.49
CA PHE A 478 0.30 1.19 1.70
C PHE A 478 1.03 1.66 2.96
N THR A 479 1.92 2.62 2.80
CA THR A 479 2.65 3.31 3.88
C THR A 479 2.35 4.81 3.87
N ARG A 480 2.97 5.59 4.75
CA ARG A 480 2.91 7.06 4.70
C ARG A 480 3.46 7.65 3.40
N ASP A 481 4.24 6.89 2.62
CA ASP A 481 4.81 7.30 1.32
C ASP A 481 4.09 6.66 0.12
N GLY A 482 2.98 5.96 0.37
CA GLY A 482 2.09 5.39 -0.64
C GLY A 482 2.33 3.89 -0.83
N TRP A 483 1.98 3.38 -2.00
CA TRP A 483 2.15 1.97 -2.35
C TRP A 483 3.63 1.63 -2.58
N ILE A 484 4.20 0.71 -1.79
CA ILE A 484 5.61 0.30 -1.85
C ILE A 484 5.71 -1.16 -2.27
N TRP A 485 6.60 -1.47 -3.22
CA TRP A 485 6.93 -2.86 -3.58
C TRP A 485 7.71 -3.55 -2.45
N VAL A 486 7.28 -4.75 -2.07
CA VAL A 486 7.94 -5.58 -1.05
C VAL A 486 8.13 -7.01 -1.56
N SER A 487 9.01 -7.78 -0.93
CA SER A 487 9.28 -9.15 -1.37
C SER A 487 8.07 -10.06 -1.13
N PRO A 488 7.51 -10.71 -2.18
CA PRO A 488 6.50 -11.74 -2.03
C PRO A 488 7.03 -13.05 -1.44
N TYR A 489 8.35 -13.25 -1.38
CA TYR A 489 8.97 -14.57 -1.26
C TYR A 489 8.53 -15.34 0.00
N ALA A 490 8.65 -14.75 1.19
CA ALA A 490 8.22 -15.39 2.44
C ALA A 490 6.69 -15.63 2.48
N THR A 491 5.91 -14.71 1.89
CA THR A 491 4.46 -14.86 1.73
C THR A 491 4.13 -16.07 0.85
N LEU A 492 4.85 -16.25 -0.27
CA LEU A 492 4.68 -17.38 -1.19
C LEU A 492 5.10 -18.71 -0.58
N VAL A 493 6.20 -18.75 0.17
CA VAL A 493 6.61 -19.95 0.93
C VAL A 493 5.49 -20.37 1.86
N SER A 494 5.04 -19.46 2.73
CA SER A 494 3.95 -19.71 3.68
C SER A 494 2.65 -20.17 3.00
N ALA A 495 2.28 -19.55 1.88
CA ALA A 495 1.10 -19.92 1.11
C ALA A 495 1.22 -21.30 0.45
N TYR A 496 2.42 -21.66 -0.03
CA TYR A 496 2.67 -22.96 -0.63
C TYR A 496 2.64 -24.08 0.40
N GLU A 497 3.19 -23.85 1.60
CA GLU A 497 3.12 -24.81 2.71
C GLU A 497 1.68 -25.14 3.09
N ARG A 498 0.82 -24.12 3.18
CA ARG A 498 -0.62 -24.33 3.39
C ARG A 498 -1.26 -25.12 2.25
N LEU A 499 -0.88 -24.83 0.99
CA LEU A 499 -1.40 -25.53 -0.17
C LEU A 499 -1.03 -27.01 -0.20
N ILE A 500 0.21 -27.36 0.18
CA ILE A 500 0.68 -28.76 0.24
C ILE A 500 0.43 -29.42 1.61
N GLN A 501 -0.14 -28.69 2.56
CA GLN A 501 -0.39 -29.12 3.94
C GLN A 501 0.86 -29.60 4.68
N ALA A 502 2.04 -29.10 4.30
CA ALA A 502 3.32 -29.52 4.86
C ALA A 502 4.34 -28.39 4.82
N ARG A 503 5.13 -28.26 5.89
CA ARG A 503 6.19 -27.27 6.06
C ARG A 503 7.41 -27.64 5.24
N GLY A 504 7.91 -26.69 4.45
CA GLY A 504 9.15 -26.85 3.72
C GLY A 504 10.37 -26.84 4.64
N ARG A 505 11.52 -27.16 4.06
CA ARG A 505 12.82 -27.05 4.74
C ARG A 505 13.65 -25.96 4.06
N GLU A 506 13.98 -24.94 4.82
CA GLU A 506 15.00 -23.97 4.42
C GLU A 506 16.37 -24.66 4.29
N VAL A 507 17.07 -24.42 3.18
CA VAL A 507 18.39 -25.00 2.89
C VAL A 507 19.32 -23.91 2.37
N GLY A 508 20.58 -23.90 2.80
CA GLY A 508 21.57 -22.93 2.33
C GLY A 508 22.29 -22.20 3.46
N PRO A 509 23.19 -21.25 3.15
CA PRO A 509 23.83 -20.44 4.16
C PRO A 509 22.78 -19.57 4.86
N GLU A 510 22.83 -19.46 6.18
CA GLU A 510 22.05 -18.44 6.89
C GLU A 510 22.50 -17.06 6.37
N ILE A 511 21.60 -16.37 5.66
CA ILE A 511 21.79 -14.97 5.35
C ILE A 511 21.31 -14.23 6.59
N ALA A 512 22.24 -13.57 7.29
CA ALA A 512 21.93 -12.83 8.50
C ALA A 512 20.81 -11.81 8.21
N GLY A 513 19.59 -12.16 8.60
CA GLY A 513 18.49 -11.21 8.67
C GLY A 513 18.84 -10.25 9.80
N THR A 514 19.20 -9.01 9.48
CA THR A 514 19.17 -7.96 10.49
C THR A 514 17.74 -7.88 11.01
N PRO A 515 17.51 -8.02 12.33
CA PRO A 515 16.18 -7.80 12.89
C PRO A 515 15.70 -6.43 12.41
N GLN A 516 14.61 -6.40 11.65
CA GLN A 516 14.03 -5.13 11.25
C GLN A 516 13.55 -4.42 12.53
N PRO A 517 14.07 -3.22 12.86
CA PRO A 517 13.52 -2.46 13.96
C PRO A 517 12.06 -2.14 13.60
N VAL A 518 11.13 -2.64 14.42
CA VAL A 518 9.73 -2.24 14.38
C VAL A 518 9.69 -0.77 14.79
N ALA A 519 9.65 0.13 13.81
CA ALA A 519 9.52 1.55 14.06
C ALA A 519 8.06 1.84 14.43
N HIS A 520 7.70 1.67 15.70
CA HIS A 520 6.51 2.33 16.22
C HIS A 520 6.75 3.84 16.12
N SER A 521 6.15 4.49 15.12
CA SER A 521 6.07 5.95 15.13
C SER A 521 5.11 6.34 16.26
N LEU A 522 5.64 6.56 17.46
CA LEU A 522 4.90 7.28 18.48
C LEU A 522 4.61 8.68 17.90
N PRO A 523 3.34 9.14 17.86
CA PRO A 523 3.09 10.53 17.53
C PRO A 523 3.73 11.39 18.62
N GLU A 524 4.53 12.38 18.22
CA GLU A 524 4.80 13.54 19.06
C GLU A 524 3.48 14.29 19.24
N ASP A 525 2.64 13.82 20.15
CA ASP A 525 1.39 14.46 20.48
C ASP A 525 1.68 15.78 21.19
N VAL A 526 1.34 16.85 20.47
CA VAL A 526 1.04 18.17 20.97
C VAL A 526 -0.11 18.05 21.98
N ILE A 527 0.23 17.73 23.22
CA ILE A 527 -0.61 18.00 24.39
C ILE A 527 0.30 18.64 25.45
N LYS A 528 0.52 19.94 25.33
CA LYS A 528 0.78 20.75 26.53
C LYS A 528 -0.59 21.04 27.14
N PRO A 529 -0.89 20.56 28.36
CA PRO A 529 -2.08 20.98 29.05
C PRO A 529 -1.98 22.46 29.38
N ASP A 530 -3.04 23.20 29.06
CA ASP A 530 -3.28 24.55 29.55
C ASP A 530 -3.13 24.58 31.08
N GLN A 531 -2.17 25.37 31.56
CA GLN A 531 -2.22 25.96 32.88
C GLN A 531 -2.22 27.47 32.71
N ARG A 532 -3.43 28.07 32.80
CA ARG A 532 -3.60 29.49 33.10
C ARG A 532 -3.99 29.60 34.57
N GLU A 533 -3.15 30.29 35.34
CA GLU A 533 -3.37 31.03 36.61
C GLU A 533 -2.03 30.97 37.37
N GLY A 534 -1.35 32.03 37.76
CA GLY A 534 -1.53 33.47 37.70
C GLY A 534 -0.34 34.13 38.43
N SER A 535 -0.28 35.46 38.39
CA SER A 535 0.51 36.35 39.27
C SER A 535 2.02 36.54 39.01
N SER A 536 2.35 37.84 38.81
CA SER A 536 3.54 38.60 39.30
C SER A 536 4.94 38.00 39.11
N GLY A 537 5.94 38.66 38.53
CA GLY A 537 6.27 40.08 38.47
C GLY A 537 7.80 40.18 38.60
N GLU A 538 8.40 41.14 37.89
CA GLU A 538 9.69 41.81 38.13
C GLU A 538 11.03 41.04 38.19
N ASP A 539 11.96 41.57 37.37
CA ASP A 539 13.38 41.87 37.63
C ASP A 539 14.39 40.77 37.98
N ASN A 540 15.17 40.34 36.97
CA ASN A 540 16.58 40.71 36.72
C ASN A 540 17.24 39.77 35.71
#